data_AF-A0A6G2Q276-F1
#
_entry.id   AF-A0A6G2Q276-F1
#
_cell.length_a   1.000
_cell.length_b   1.000
_cell.length_c   1.000
_cell.angle_alpha   90.00
_cell.angle_beta   90.00
_cell.angle_gamma   90.00
#
_symmetry.space_group_name_H-M   'P 1'
#
loop_
_entity.id
_entity.type
_entity.pdbx_description
1 polymer ?
#
loop_
_entity_poly.entity_id
_entity_poly.type
_entity_poly.pdbx_seq_one_letter_code
_entity_poly.pdbx_strand_id
1 'polypeptide(L)'
;MAAALVACSAATLAALLSGCSTADAICSDGEYPVQNIGTTGGQCVADGDKVPKGTFRYPEDKTPKHVDDKWDIYWQTHTIDEHGAIIKAPQDS
;
A
#
# COMPACT_ATOMS: atom_id res chain seq x y z
N MET A 1 -5.55 39.30 -54.74
CA MET A 1 -4.29 38.55 -54.48
C MET A 1 -4.08 38.62 -52.98
N ALA A 2 -3.86 37.58 -52.20
CA ALA A 2 -3.58 36.16 -52.40
C ALA A 2 -4.17 35.45 -51.15
N ALA A 3 -5.00 34.41 -51.32
CA ALA A 3 -4.62 33.00 -51.45
C ALA A 3 -3.93 32.45 -50.19
N ALA A 4 -4.63 31.48 -49.60
CA ALA A 4 -4.33 30.67 -48.42
C ALA A 4 -2.91 30.13 -48.29
N LEU A 5 -2.47 29.94 -47.04
CA LEU A 5 -1.49 28.92 -46.67
C LEU A 5 -1.96 28.14 -45.44
N VAL A 6 -2.07 26.84 -45.67
CA VAL A 6 -2.35 25.72 -44.77
C VAL A 6 -1.13 25.45 -43.89
N ALA A 7 -1.31 25.04 -42.62
CA ALA A 7 -0.46 24.01 -42.00
C ALA A 7 -1.00 23.53 -40.64
N CYS A 8 -1.07 22.20 -40.54
CA CYS A 8 -1.35 21.34 -39.40
C CYS A 8 -0.70 21.74 -38.08
N SER A 9 -1.37 21.44 -36.96
CA SER A 9 -0.75 20.86 -35.76
C SER A 9 -1.83 20.25 -34.86
N ALA A 10 -2.20 19.01 -35.16
CA ALA A 10 -2.75 18.11 -34.16
C ALA A 10 -1.61 17.74 -33.19
N ALA A 11 -1.48 18.48 -32.09
CA ALA A 11 -0.64 18.06 -30.98
C ALA A 11 -1.52 17.27 -30.01
N THR A 12 -1.51 15.95 -30.18
CA THR A 12 -2.05 14.98 -29.24
C THR A 12 -1.44 15.24 -27.85
N LEU A 13 -2.26 15.60 -26.86
CA LEU A 13 -1.87 15.49 -25.44
C LEU A 13 -1.83 13.98 -25.08
N ALA A 14 -0.84 13.26 -25.59
CA ALA A 14 -0.61 11.84 -25.33
C ALA A 14 0.53 11.61 -24.33
N ALA A 15 0.72 12.51 -23.36
CA ALA A 15 1.87 12.48 -22.45
C ALA A 15 1.54 12.60 -20.94
N LEU A 16 0.31 12.28 -20.50
CA LEU A 16 -0.02 12.26 -19.06
C LEU A 16 -0.16 10.84 -18.47
N LEU A 17 0.09 9.79 -19.26
CA LEU A 17 0.03 8.40 -18.80
C LEU A 17 1.40 7.83 -18.41
N SER A 18 2.40 8.67 -18.16
CA SER A 18 3.51 8.26 -17.32
C SER A 18 2.96 8.11 -15.89
N GLY A 19 2.35 6.96 -15.61
CA GLY A 19 2.15 6.50 -14.24
C GLY A 19 3.51 6.59 -13.56
N CYS A 20 3.71 7.65 -12.78
CA CYS A 20 4.88 7.76 -11.93
C CYS A 20 4.84 6.52 -11.05
N SER A 21 5.86 5.68 -11.15
CA SER A 21 6.07 4.52 -10.28
C SER A 21 6.34 5.03 -8.87
N THR A 22 5.33 5.53 -8.19
CA THR A 22 5.32 5.82 -6.76
C THR A 22 4.49 4.71 -6.14
N ALA A 23 5.13 3.63 -5.70
CA ALA A 23 4.44 2.65 -4.88
C ALA A 23 3.93 3.39 -3.63
N ASP A 24 2.61 3.47 -3.47
CA ASP A 24 1.99 4.20 -2.38
C ASP A 24 2.47 3.63 -1.04
N ALA A 25 2.78 4.49 -0.07
CA ALA A 25 3.13 4.04 1.27
C ALA A 25 1.90 3.40 1.95
N ILE A 26 2.11 2.36 2.76
CA ILE A 26 1.03 1.70 3.51
C ILE A 26 0.43 2.66 4.55
N CYS A 27 1.28 3.43 5.21
CA CYS A 27 0.90 4.44 6.19
C CYS A 27 1.53 5.78 5.84
N SER A 28 0.94 6.86 6.36
CA SER A 28 1.47 8.20 6.16
C SER A 28 2.78 8.37 6.93
N ASP A 29 3.54 9.41 6.59
CA ASP A 29 4.71 9.80 7.39
C ASP A 29 4.30 10.09 8.84
N GLY A 30 5.06 9.55 9.80
CA GLY A 30 4.76 9.66 11.23
C GLY A 30 3.74 8.64 11.75
N GLU A 31 3.43 7.62 10.96
CA GLU A 31 2.60 6.49 11.36
C GLU A 31 3.34 5.16 11.13
N TYR A 32 2.95 4.13 11.90
CA TYR A 32 3.42 2.77 11.72
C TYR A 32 2.24 1.81 11.50
N PRO A 33 2.40 0.78 10.66
CA PRO A 33 1.35 -0.20 10.40
C PRO A 33 1.26 -1.23 11.53
N VAL A 34 0.03 -1.68 11.83
CA VAL A 34 -0.26 -2.81 12.72
C VAL A 34 -1.21 -3.81 12.04
N GLN A 35 -1.05 -5.09 12.34
CA GLN A 35 -1.86 -6.19 11.81
C GLN A 35 -3.00 -6.50 12.78
N ASN A 36 -4.21 -6.71 12.26
CA ASN A 36 -5.31 -7.26 13.06
C ASN A 36 -4.99 -8.70 13.47
N ILE A 37 -5.27 -9.06 14.72
CA ILE A 37 -5.03 -10.41 15.24
C ILE A 37 -5.98 -11.41 14.56
N GLY A 38 -5.42 -12.51 14.05
CA GLY A 38 -6.18 -13.65 13.52
C GLY A 38 -6.88 -13.42 12.18
N THR A 39 -6.72 -12.25 11.57
CA THR A 39 -7.25 -11.92 10.24
C THR A 39 -6.22 -11.12 9.43
N THR A 40 -6.41 -11.01 8.12
CA THR A 40 -5.56 -10.18 7.26
C THR A 40 -5.90 -8.69 7.40
N GLY A 41 -5.04 -7.82 6.89
CA GLY A 41 -5.26 -6.38 6.88
C GLY A 41 -5.03 -5.71 8.25
N GLY A 42 -4.92 -4.39 8.24
CA GLY A 42 -4.40 -3.66 9.39
C GLY A 42 -4.90 -2.24 9.47
N GLN A 43 -4.22 -1.45 10.29
CA GLN A 43 -4.44 -0.02 10.40
C GLN A 43 -3.11 0.70 10.65
N CYS A 44 -3.09 2.00 10.39
CA CYS A 44 -1.98 2.88 10.71
C CYS A 44 -2.19 3.49 12.09
N VAL A 45 -1.10 3.59 12.86
CA VAL A 45 -1.10 4.17 14.20
C VAL A 45 -0.03 5.23 14.26
N ALA A 46 -0.34 6.40 14.84
CA ALA A 46 0.61 7.48 14.97
C ALA A 46 1.85 7.06 15.78
N ASP A 47 3.03 7.53 15.38
CA ASP A 47 4.27 7.29 16.10
C ASP A 47 4.18 7.80 17.54
N GLY A 48 4.64 6.98 18.48
CA GLY A 48 4.57 7.26 19.91
C GLY A 48 3.28 6.80 20.60
N ASP A 49 2.22 6.50 19.84
CA ASP A 49 1.01 5.91 20.40
C ASP A 49 1.20 4.43 20.76
N LYS A 50 0.35 3.95 21.67
CA LYS A 50 0.33 2.55 22.07
C LYS A 50 -0.35 1.71 20.98
N VAL A 51 0.09 0.46 20.84
CA VAL A 51 -0.55 -0.51 19.95
C VAL A 51 -2.02 -0.71 20.38
N PRO A 52 -3.00 -0.50 19.48
CA PRO A 52 -4.41 -0.73 19.77
C PRO A 52 -4.69 -2.18 20.18
N LYS A 53 -5.64 -2.37 21.10
CA LYS A 53 -6.08 -3.70 21.51
C LYS A 53 -6.63 -4.46 20.29
N GLY A 54 -6.27 -5.73 20.16
CA GLY A 54 -6.69 -6.57 19.02
C GLY A 54 -5.78 -6.48 17.80
N THR A 55 -4.63 -5.80 17.92
CA THR A 55 -3.62 -5.72 16.86
C THR A 55 -2.23 -6.07 17.38
N PHE A 56 -1.33 -6.44 16.47
CA PHE A 56 0.10 -6.59 16.72
C PHE A 56 0.91 -5.66 15.81
N ARG A 57 2.08 -5.22 16.29
CA ARG A 57 3.11 -4.71 15.38
C ARG A 57 3.60 -5.85 14.50
N TYR A 58 3.83 -5.55 13.22
CA TYR A 58 4.56 -6.46 12.35
C TYR A 58 5.97 -6.72 12.91
N PRO A 59 6.54 -7.92 12.71
CA PRO A 59 7.96 -8.16 12.95
C PRO A 59 8.79 -7.17 12.13
N GLU A 60 9.88 -6.64 12.70
CA GLU A 60 10.67 -5.57 12.07
C GLU A 60 11.18 -5.93 10.67
N ASP A 61 11.55 -7.20 10.45
CA ASP A 61 12.02 -7.71 9.16
C ASP A 61 10.90 -8.05 8.18
N LYS A 62 9.63 -7.94 8.62
CA LYS A 62 8.41 -8.30 7.86
C LYS A 62 7.35 -7.20 7.83
N THR A 63 7.74 -5.96 8.12
CA THR A 63 6.84 -4.80 8.10
C THR A 63 6.59 -4.35 6.66
N PRO A 64 5.32 -4.28 6.20
CA PRO A 64 4.98 -3.71 4.90
C PRO A 64 5.20 -2.18 4.92
N LYS A 65 5.79 -1.66 3.86
CA LYS A 65 6.15 -0.24 3.71
C LYS A 65 5.38 0.41 2.57
N HIS A 66 5.25 -0.30 1.46
CA HIS A 66 4.52 0.15 0.28
C HIS A 66 3.45 -0.86 -0.12
N VAL A 67 2.37 -0.36 -0.71
CA VAL A 67 1.35 -1.17 -1.36
C VAL A 67 2.02 -2.06 -2.41
N ASP A 68 1.62 -3.33 -2.43
CA ASP A 68 2.15 -4.39 -3.29
C ASP A 68 3.64 -4.70 -3.08
N ASP A 69 4.25 -4.25 -1.97
CA ASP A 69 5.57 -4.72 -1.61
C ASP A 69 5.55 -6.19 -1.17
N LYS A 70 6.76 -6.77 -1.05
CA LYS A 70 6.93 -8.17 -0.67
C LYS A 70 6.14 -8.54 0.59
N TRP A 71 6.10 -7.66 1.58
CA TRP A 71 5.46 -7.92 2.86
C TRP A 71 3.97 -7.65 2.81
N ASP A 72 3.52 -6.62 2.09
CA ASP A 72 2.10 -6.39 1.84
C ASP A 72 1.46 -7.63 1.19
N ILE A 73 2.08 -8.15 0.13
CA ILE A 73 1.63 -9.39 -0.56
C ILE A 73 1.69 -10.60 0.38
N TYR A 74 2.74 -10.75 1.18
CA TYR A 74 2.88 -11.88 2.11
C TYR A 74 1.72 -11.93 3.12
N TRP A 75 1.33 -10.78 3.66
CA TRP A 75 0.27 -10.64 4.65
C TRP A 75 -1.15 -10.75 4.07
N GLN A 76 -1.32 -10.79 2.74
CA GLN A 76 -2.61 -11.14 2.13
C GLN A 76 -3.03 -12.59 2.40
N THR A 77 -2.10 -13.47 2.81
CA THR A 77 -2.40 -14.89 3.09
C THR A 77 -1.91 -15.37 4.46
N HIS A 78 -1.33 -14.48 5.25
CA HIS A 78 -0.80 -14.76 6.58
C HIS A 78 -1.37 -13.77 7.58
N THR A 79 -1.38 -14.16 8.85
CA THR A 79 -1.78 -13.30 9.96
C THR A 79 -0.97 -13.63 11.20
N ILE A 80 -1.07 -12.77 12.21
CA ILE A 80 -0.49 -12.98 13.53
C ILE A 80 -1.64 -13.41 14.46
N ASP A 81 -1.53 -14.57 15.08
CA ASP A 81 -2.54 -15.06 16.03
C ASP A 81 -2.47 -14.33 17.39
N GLU A 82 -3.38 -14.68 18.31
CA GLU A 82 -3.47 -14.05 19.63
C GLU A 82 -2.23 -14.25 20.52
N HIS A 83 -1.35 -15.18 20.15
CA HIS A 83 -0.10 -15.50 20.83
C HIS A 83 1.12 -14.85 20.16
N GLY A 84 0.93 -14.10 19.06
CA GLY A 84 2.01 -13.48 18.31
C GLY A 84 2.67 -14.41 17.29
N ALA A 85 2.11 -15.61 17.03
CA ALA A 85 2.65 -16.52 16.04
C ALA A 85 2.11 -16.20 14.64
N ILE A 86 2.99 -16.32 13.63
CA ILE A 86 2.61 -16.11 12.23
C ILE A 86 2.00 -17.39 11.70
N ILE A 87 0.74 -17.34 11.31
CA ILE A 87 -0.03 -18.45 10.75
C ILE A 87 -0.57 -18.09 9.37
N LYS A 88 -1.08 -19.08 8.63
CA LYS A 88 -1.90 -18.80 7.45
C LYS A 88 -3.20 -18.13 7.90
N ALA A 89 -3.63 -17.11 7.18
CA ALA A 89 -4.91 -16.49 7.42
C ALA A 89 -6.03 -17.53 7.26
N PRO A 90 -7.02 -17.54 8.16
CA PRO A 90 -8.24 -18.30 7.95
C PRO A 90 -8.81 -17.95 6.58
N GLN A 91 -9.20 -18.96 5.80
CA GLN A 91 -9.95 -18.69 4.58
C GLN A 91 -11.34 -18.22 5.04
N ASP A 92 -11.76 -17.04 4.61
CA ASP A 92 -13.16 -16.62 4.78
C ASP A 92 -14.04 -17.73 4.18
N SER A 93 -14.92 -18.28 5.02
CA SER A 93 -15.83 -19.37 4.64
C SER A 93 -17.07 -18.84 3.94
#